data_AF-A0A1Z4QJY6-F1
#
_entry.id   AF-A0A1Z4QJY6-F1
#
_cell.length_a   1.000
_cell.length_b   1.000
_cell.length_c   1.000
_cell.angle_alpha   90.00
_cell.angle_beta   90.00
_cell.angle_gamma   90.00
#
_symmetry.space_group_name_H-M   'P 1'
#
loop_
_entity.id
_entity.type
_entity.pdbx_description
1 polymer ?
#
loop_
_entity_poly.entity_id
_entity_poly.type
_entity_poly.pdbx_seq_one_letter_code
_entity_poly.pdbx_strand_id
1 'polypeptide(L)'
;MNTNTKNYQLDSELTLHHSSQSSLTVQAIALTITTQNDHLIDAHLTLLVNPQIYQRIDTSALFNLQPELRGSLTNGEFDSQTNIEITASLKPDFLPNLIPYLDNPPAYLQKLNLEEPNNPLLSTDNWLGLEVKQQRLPLETGYRTFWDYLSSAAVTNNKVDSEQINNAIINFFEDWAAANLEFKTNEVISQALSEITQGLEEWLDTSISAITSETLTQTISEIANAFEKLADASELEINQQNIASQDIFEAMVNFFITDDWPYRKIENEPILRTAFSGKNGTWNCYALARLKQQQLVFYSVHPTPAPKNKRLTVAEFITRANSGMIVGNFELNFEQGEIRYKTSIDVADDQLSFTCIKNLVYTNVTMMDKYLPGIISVINGDASPVAAINQIEIIQSTPQSSDDDEQILAIPPHNQEELAVDQFSQMDLPQQEKRHDREAHILAILTPEEITQFHEALQMLAPYQRKQAQAKTEKLKNKIILRLGDLGTQIYTQAATFFLEVKLAPKNLKLIQRYSGLAGRTKLLVQYLSQWSQQYGEVLVNSEVSTALVELEDLFWCVEERLQTLPTDKIEGKQEVQILTEIEEFREQLAFYEKLIKIS
;
A
#
# COMPACT_ATOMS: atom_id res chain seq x y z
N MET A 1 30.73 -35.71 -29.89
CA MET A 1 29.57 -36.62 -29.85
C MET A 1 28.62 -36.17 -30.94
N ASN A 2 28.17 -37.07 -31.82
CA ASN A 2 27.25 -36.68 -32.90
C ASN A 2 25.81 -36.82 -32.38
N THR A 3 25.17 -35.68 -32.18
CA THR A 3 23.74 -35.60 -31.86
C THR A 3 22.98 -35.38 -33.17
N ASN A 4 21.93 -36.15 -33.39
CA ASN A 4 21.08 -36.06 -34.58
C ASN A 4 19.62 -35.89 -34.15
N THR A 5 18.97 -34.85 -34.68
CA THR A 5 17.57 -34.52 -34.39
C THR A 5 16.75 -34.66 -35.66
N LYS A 6 15.69 -35.46 -35.60
CA LYS A 6 14.73 -35.67 -36.70
C LYS A 6 13.37 -35.12 -36.28
N ASN A 7 12.74 -34.35 -37.17
CA ASN A 7 11.40 -33.82 -36.95
C ASN A 7 10.41 -34.54 -37.88
N TYR A 8 9.34 -35.08 -37.32
CA TYR A 8 8.28 -35.80 -38.02
C TYR A 8 6.96 -35.02 -37.91
N GLN A 9 6.29 -34.79 -39.03
CA GLN A 9 4.94 -34.21 -39.04
C GLN A 9 3.91 -35.30 -38.73
N LEU A 10 2.97 -35.00 -37.83
CA LEU A 10 1.95 -35.93 -37.34
C LEU A 10 0.56 -35.62 -37.91
N ASP A 11 0.19 -34.33 -38.01
CA ASP A 11 -1.11 -33.79 -38.47
C ASP A 11 -2.31 -34.72 -38.19
N SER A 12 -2.39 -35.23 -36.96
CA SER A 12 -3.39 -36.23 -36.57
C SER A 12 -3.93 -35.97 -35.17
N GLU A 13 -5.19 -36.34 -34.93
CA GLU A 13 -5.79 -36.26 -33.60
C GLU A 13 -5.25 -37.40 -32.72
N LEU A 14 -4.78 -37.04 -31.53
CA LEU A 14 -4.40 -37.97 -30.48
C LEU A 14 -5.38 -37.85 -29.32
N THR A 15 -5.86 -38.99 -28.82
CA THR A 15 -6.63 -39.06 -27.58
C THR A 15 -5.68 -39.42 -26.46
N LEU A 16 -5.41 -38.46 -25.59
CA LEU A 16 -4.57 -38.61 -24.42
C LEU A 16 -5.43 -38.83 -23.18
N HIS A 17 -4.90 -39.54 -22.21
CA HIS A 17 -5.62 -39.93 -20.99
C HIS A 17 -4.90 -39.42 -19.75
N HIS A 18 -5.68 -39.08 -18.73
CA HIS A 18 -5.20 -38.78 -17.39
C HIS A 18 -5.63 -39.88 -16.42
N SER A 19 -4.84 -40.15 -15.38
CA SER A 19 -5.06 -41.18 -14.35
C SER A 19 -6.46 -41.16 -13.68
N SER A 20 -7.19 -40.04 -13.75
CA SER A 20 -8.55 -39.85 -13.23
C SER A 20 -9.71 -40.00 -14.24
N GLN A 21 -9.52 -40.72 -15.35
CA GLN A 21 -10.54 -41.15 -16.34
C GLN A 21 -11.06 -40.10 -17.35
N SER A 22 -10.59 -38.85 -17.38
CA SER A 22 -10.97 -37.92 -18.46
C SER A 22 -10.01 -38.06 -19.66
N SER A 23 -10.55 -38.31 -20.86
CA SER A 23 -9.79 -38.24 -22.10
C SER A 23 -9.71 -36.81 -22.63
N LEU A 24 -8.63 -36.53 -23.34
CA LEU A 24 -8.31 -35.25 -23.95
C LEU A 24 -7.92 -35.49 -25.41
N THR A 25 -8.78 -35.07 -26.34
CA THR A 25 -8.47 -35.16 -27.77
C THR A 25 -7.79 -33.87 -28.20
N VAL A 26 -6.58 -33.97 -28.74
CA VAL A 26 -5.74 -32.84 -29.16
C VAL A 26 -5.20 -33.09 -30.57
N GLN A 27 -4.90 -32.02 -31.29
CA GLN A 27 -4.26 -32.13 -32.60
C GLN A 27 -2.74 -32.20 -32.40
N ALA A 28 -2.11 -33.31 -32.77
CA ALA A 28 -0.65 -33.43 -32.77
C ALA A 28 -0.08 -32.94 -34.10
N ILE A 29 0.80 -31.95 -34.04
CA ILE A 29 1.39 -31.28 -35.21
C ILE A 29 2.71 -31.95 -35.58
N ALA A 30 3.59 -32.10 -34.60
CA ALA A 30 4.96 -32.57 -34.84
C ALA A 30 5.48 -33.44 -33.69
N LEU A 31 6.36 -34.38 -34.03
CA LEU A 31 7.17 -35.14 -33.08
C LEU A 31 8.63 -35.00 -33.48
N THR A 32 9.42 -34.40 -32.59
CA THR A 32 10.87 -34.27 -32.75
C THR A 32 11.57 -35.30 -31.90
N ILE A 33 12.50 -36.05 -32.49
CA ILE A 33 13.26 -37.11 -31.84
C ILE A 33 14.73 -36.78 -31.92
N THR A 34 15.42 -36.82 -30.78
CA THR A 34 16.86 -36.58 -30.69
C THR A 34 17.60 -37.84 -30.26
N THR A 35 18.61 -38.21 -31.04
CA THR A 35 19.48 -39.36 -30.78
C THR A 35 20.94 -38.94 -30.65
N GLN A 36 21.67 -39.55 -29.72
CA GLN A 36 23.10 -39.36 -29.53
C GLN A 36 23.82 -40.70 -29.62
N ASN A 37 24.77 -40.83 -30.55
CA ASN A 37 25.43 -42.11 -30.84
C ASN A 37 24.42 -43.28 -31.03
N ASP A 38 23.35 -43.02 -31.79
CA ASP A 38 22.23 -43.94 -32.07
C ASP A 38 21.37 -44.36 -30.86
N HIS A 39 21.55 -43.72 -29.70
CA HIS A 39 20.65 -43.88 -28.55
C HIS A 39 19.65 -42.73 -28.48
N LEU A 40 18.37 -43.05 -28.29
CA LEU A 40 17.31 -42.08 -28.06
C LEU A 40 17.55 -41.37 -26.73
N ILE A 41 17.69 -40.04 -26.77
CA ILE A 41 17.91 -39.21 -25.59
C ILE A 41 16.75 -38.23 -25.33
N ASP A 42 15.93 -37.93 -26.34
CA ASP A 42 14.84 -36.98 -26.18
C ASP A 42 13.73 -37.18 -27.23
N ALA A 43 12.50 -36.84 -26.86
CA ALA A 43 11.34 -36.86 -27.75
C ALA A 43 10.36 -35.74 -27.38
N HIS A 44 10.13 -34.79 -28.28
CA HIS A 44 9.22 -33.66 -28.10
C HIS A 44 7.98 -33.79 -28.96
N LEU A 45 6.80 -33.67 -28.36
CA LEU A 45 5.51 -33.64 -29.02
C LEU A 45 4.96 -32.21 -29.00
N THR A 46 4.63 -31.69 -30.18
CA THR A 46 3.99 -30.38 -30.35
C THR A 46 2.51 -30.58 -30.65
N LEU A 47 1.67 -29.95 -29.84
CA LEU A 47 0.22 -30.08 -29.85
C LEU A 47 -0.43 -28.73 -30.11
N LEU A 48 -1.54 -28.75 -30.86
CA LEU A 48 -2.43 -27.59 -31.03
C LEU A 48 -3.71 -27.83 -30.25
N VAL A 49 -4.06 -26.89 -29.37
CA VAL A 49 -5.27 -26.93 -28.54
C VAL A 49 -6.05 -25.64 -28.65
N ASN A 50 -7.37 -25.71 -28.55
CA ASN A 50 -8.19 -24.51 -28.44
C ASN A 50 -8.19 -23.99 -26.98
N PRO A 51 -8.62 -22.75 -26.72
CA PRO A 51 -8.62 -22.17 -25.37
C PRO A 51 -9.46 -22.97 -24.34
N GLN A 52 -10.52 -23.66 -24.77
CA GLN A 52 -11.35 -24.48 -23.86
C GLN A 52 -10.63 -25.74 -23.38
N ILE A 53 -9.91 -26.40 -24.30
CA ILE A 53 -9.06 -27.55 -23.99
C ILE A 53 -7.89 -27.10 -23.12
N TYR A 54 -7.27 -25.97 -23.45
CA TYR A 54 -6.21 -25.39 -22.64
C TYR A 54 -6.66 -25.09 -21.21
N GLN A 55 -7.86 -24.54 -21.01
CA GLN A 55 -8.39 -24.31 -19.66
C GLN A 55 -8.50 -25.61 -18.84
N ARG A 56 -8.84 -26.75 -19.47
CA ARG A 56 -8.83 -28.06 -18.81
C ARG A 56 -7.42 -28.51 -18.47
N ILE A 57 -6.48 -28.35 -19.40
CA ILE A 57 -5.05 -28.66 -19.19
C ILE A 57 -4.53 -27.85 -18.00
N ASP A 58 -4.83 -26.56 -17.97
CA ASP A 58 -4.44 -25.62 -16.93
C ASP A 58 -5.01 -26.02 -15.57
N THR A 59 -6.34 -26.21 -15.48
CA THR A 59 -7.04 -26.51 -14.21
C THR A 59 -6.64 -27.87 -13.63
N SER A 60 -6.31 -28.85 -14.48
CA SER A 60 -5.92 -30.20 -14.06
C SER A 60 -4.41 -30.44 -14.12
N ALA A 61 -3.61 -29.40 -14.39
CA ALA A 61 -2.16 -29.47 -14.55
C ALA A 61 -1.66 -30.62 -15.44
N LEU A 62 -2.40 -30.90 -16.53
CA LEU A 62 -2.03 -31.95 -17.49
C LEU A 62 -0.68 -31.62 -18.15
N PHE A 63 0.05 -32.63 -18.60
CA PHE A 63 1.43 -32.48 -19.11
C PHE A 63 2.41 -31.95 -18.05
N ASN A 64 2.15 -32.20 -16.77
CA ASN A 64 2.95 -31.69 -15.65
C ASN A 64 3.09 -30.15 -15.70
N LEU A 65 2.08 -29.46 -16.24
CA LEU A 65 2.01 -27.99 -16.27
C LEU A 65 1.47 -27.48 -14.93
N GLN A 66 2.18 -27.74 -13.82
CA GLN A 66 1.78 -27.20 -12.52
C GLN A 66 1.92 -25.67 -12.51
N PRO A 67 0.93 -24.89 -12.04
CA PRO A 67 0.97 -23.42 -12.04
C PRO A 67 2.26 -22.83 -11.46
N GLU A 68 2.79 -23.48 -10.43
CA GLU A 68 3.98 -23.09 -9.69
C GLU A 68 5.25 -23.25 -10.52
N LEU A 69 5.28 -24.19 -11.47
CA LEU A 69 6.46 -24.47 -12.32
C LEU A 69 6.42 -23.76 -13.68
N ARG A 70 5.52 -22.79 -13.83
CA ARG A 70 5.38 -21.99 -15.05
C ARG A 70 6.05 -20.63 -14.87
N GLY A 71 6.74 -20.19 -15.91
CA GLY A 71 7.19 -18.80 -16.04
C GLY A 71 6.02 -17.85 -16.31
N SER A 72 6.31 -16.56 -16.27
CA SER A 72 5.31 -15.53 -16.56
C SER A 72 4.90 -15.49 -18.03
N LEU A 73 3.65 -15.13 -18.28
CA LEU A 73 3.14 -14.87 -19.61
C LEU A 73 3.83 -13.65 -20.23
N THR A 74 4.49 -13.88 -21.35
CA THR A 74 5.02 -12.82 -22.22
C THR A 74 3.88 -12.15 -22.96
N ASN A 75 3.87 -10.82 -23.02
CA ASN A 75 2.91 -10.04 -23.83
C ASN A 75 1.41 -10.20 -23.46
N GLY A 76 1.08 -10.51 -22.21
CA GLY A 76 -0.29 -10.50 -21.68
C GLY A 76 -1.00 -11.86 -21.67
N GLU A 77 -2.32 -11.86 -21.50
CA GLU A 77 -3.13 -13.09 -21.42
C GLU A 77 -3.41 -13.71 -22.80
N PHE A 78 -3.65 -15.02 -22.81
CA PHE A 78 -4.12 -15.72 -24.01
C PHE A 78 -5.50 -15.23 -24.45
N ASP A 79 -5.69 -15.08 -25.75
CA ASP A 79 -6.97 -14.76 -26.34
C ASP A 79 -7.88 -16.00 -26.44
N SER A 80 -9.19 -15.76 -26.58
CA SER A 80 -10.21 -16.81 -26.67
C SER A 80 -10.53 -17.29 -28.09
N GLN A 81 -9.82 -16.79 -29.11
CA GLN A 81 -10.14 -16.97 -30.53
C GLN A 81 -9.14 -17.84 -31.29
N THR A 82 -7.87 -17.84 -30.90
CA THR A 82 -6.79 -18.56 -31.59
C THR A 82 -6.32 -19.77 -30.79
N ASN A 83 -5.79 -20.77 -31.51
CA ASN A 83 -5.27 -21.97 -30.88
C ASN A 83 -3.93 -21.70 -30.18
N ILE A 84 -3.70 -22.46 -29.12
CA ILE A 84 -2.51 -22.44 -28.29
C ILE A 84 -1.68 -23.68 -28.66
N GLU A 85 -0.40 -23.47 -28.90
CA GLU A 85 0.60 -24.49 -29.14
C GLU A 85 1.26 -24.89 -27.81
N ILE A 86 1.34 -26.20 -27.56
CA ILE A 86 2.02 -26.77 -26.39
C ILE A 86 3.11 -27.69 -26.92
N THR A 87 4.35 -27.44 -26.53
CA THR A 87 5.46 -28.36 -26.77
C THR A 87 5.79 -29.09 -25.48
N ALA A 88 5.79 -30.42 -25.50
CA ALA A 88 6.06 -31.26 -24.33
C ALA A 88 7.14 -32.31 -24.63
N SER A 89 8.03 -32.59 -23.67
CA SER A 89 9.04 -33.65 -23.74
C SER A 89 8.57 -34.92 -23.03
N LEU A 90 8.89 -36.09 -23.58
CA LEU A 90 8.58 -37.37 -22.96
C LEU A 90 9.53 -37.63 -21.79
N LYS A 91 8.98 -38.04 -20.64
CA LYS A 91 9.78 -38.43 -19.48
C LYS A 91 10.80 -39.52 -19.85
N PRO A 92 12.06 -39.45 -19.35
CA PRO A 92 13.14 -40.37 -19.71
C PRO A 92 12.81 -41.86 -19.56
N ASP A 93 12.06 -42.21 -18.52
CA ASP A 93 11.63 -43.59 -18.22
C ASP A 93 10.77 -44.21 -19.34
N PHE A 94 10.13 -43.38 -20.16
CA PHE A 94 9.23 -43.81 -21.23
C PHE A 94 9.85 -43.70 -22.63
N LEU A 95 11.04 -43.09 -22.78
CA LEU A 95 11.79 -43.09 -24.04
C LEU A 95 11.99 -44.51 -24.61
N PRO A 96 12.27 -45.56 -23.81
CA PRO A 96 12.39 -46.93 -24.33
C PRO A 96 11.17 -47.43 -25.12
N ASN A 97 9.97 -46.89 -24.86
CA ASN A 97 8.74 -47.29 -25.55
C ASN A 97 8.68 -46.78 -27.01
N LEU A 98 9.51 -45.80 -27.38
CA LEU A 98 9.64 -45.29 -28.75
C LEU A 98 10.76 -45.98 -29.54
N ILE A 99 11.73 -46.61 -28.87
CA ILE A 99 12.91 -47.24 -29.51
C ILE A 99 12.53 -48.23 -30.62
N PRO A 100 11.55 -49.15 -30.44
CA PRO A 100 11.24 -50.14 -31.46
C PRO A 100 10.65 -49.56 -32.76
N TYR A 101 10.29 -48.27 -32.76
CA TYR A 101 9.53 -47.63 -33.84
C TYR A 101 10.17 -46.34 -34.36
N LEU A 102 11.48 -46.15 -34.11
CA LEU A 102 12.25 -44.98 -34.57
C LEU A 102 12.25 -44.79 -36.10
N ASP A 103 11.94 -45.84 -36.86
CA ASP A 103 11.85 -45.79 -38.33
C ASP A 103 10.59 -45.09 -38.85
N ASN A 104 9.46 -45.22 -38.15
CA ASN A 104 8.22 -44.50 -38.48
C ASN A 104 7.38 -44.20 -37.22
N PRO A 105 7.83 -43.25 -36.38
CA PRO A 105 7.14 -42.88 -35.15
C PRO A 105 5.70 -42.38 -35.34
N PRO A 106 5.37 -41.57 -36.39
CA PRO A 106 4.00 -41.12 -36.62
C PRO A 106 2.99 -42.25 -36.80
N ALA A 107 3.33 -43.25 -37.62
CA ALA A 107 2.44 -44.39 -37.85
C ALA A 107 2.22 -45.21 -36.58
N TYR A 108 3.25 -45.30 -35.72
CA TYR A 108 3.14 -45.98 -34.44
C TYR A 108 2.21 -45.25 -33.47
N LEU A 109 2.33 -43.93 -33.31
CA LEU A 109 1.44 -43.16 -32.45
C LEU A 109 -0.03 -43.24 -32.90
N GLN A 110 -0.28 -43.20 -34.22
CA GLN A 110 -1.63 -43.38 -34.77
C GLN A 110 -2.18 -44.78 -34.50
N LYS A 111 -1.33 -45.82 -34.61
CA LYS A 111 -1.70 -47.19 -34.28
C LYS A 111 -2.05 -47.34 -32.80
N LEU A 112 -1.23 -46.77 -31.90
CA LEU A 112 -1.49 -46.79 -30.46
C LEU A 112 -2.83 -46.12 -30.11
N ASN A 113 -3.12 -44.98 -30.73
CA ASN A 113 -4.37 -44.25 -30.54
C ASN A 113 -5.63 -45.08 -30.89
N LEU A 114 -5.50 -46.07 -31.77
CA LEU A 114 -6.60 -46.95 -32.20
C LEU A 114 -6.64 -48.29 -31.46
N GLU A 115 -5.47 -48.91 -31.23
CA GLU A 115 -5.38 -50.31 -30.76
C GLU A 115 -5.06 -50.42 -29.26
N GLU A 116 -4.34 -49.45 -28.68
CA GLU A 116 -3.84 -49.49 -27.30
C GLU A 116 -4.02 -48.13 -26.59
N PRO A 117 -5.26 -47.68 -26.32
CA PRO A 117 -5.52 -46.36 -25.72
C PRO A 117 -4.90 -46.19 -24.33
N ASN A 118 -4.61 -47.28 -23.62
CA ASN A 118 -3.96 -47.24 -22.30
C ASN A 118 -2.43 -47.25 -22.37
N ASN A 119 -1.84 -47.06 -23.56
CA ASN A 119 -0.39 -47.04 -23.70
C ASN A 119 0.22 -45.85 -22.95
N PRO A 120 1.36 -46.03 -22.23
CA PRO A 120 2.01 -44.93 -21.50
C PRO A 120 2.34 -43.69 -22.35
N LEU A 121 2.58 -43.85 -23.66
CA LEU A 121 2.84 -42.72 -24.55
C LEU A 121 1.61 -41.82 -24.78
N LEU A 122 0.40 -42.35 -24.50
CA LEU A 122 -0.87 -41.62 -24.57
C LEU A 122 -1.32 -41.07 -23.21
N SER A 123 -0.49 -41.18 -22.17
CA SER A 123 -0.77 -40.60 -20.86
C SER A 123 -0.23 -39.18 -20.77
N THR A 124 -1.07 -38.20 -20.42
CA THR A 124 -0.63 -36.81 -20.19
C THR A 124 0.41 -36.71 -19.08
N ASP A 125 0.39 -37.64 -18.13
CA ASP A 125 1.25 -37.61 -16.94
C ASP A 125 2.71 -37.94 -17.29
N ASN A 126 2.94 -38.54 -18.46
CA ASN A 126 4.25 -38.99 -18.92
C ASN A 126 4.96 -37.95 -19.80
N TRP A 127 4.32 -36.80 -20.05
CA TRP A 127 4.85 -35.70 -20.84
C TRP A 127 5.07 -34.46 -19.96
N LEU A 128 6.22 -33.80 -20.11
CA LEU A 128 6.62 -32.57 -19.42
C LEU A 128 6.45 -31.39 -20.37
N GLY A 129 5.46 -30.53 -20.14
CA GLY A 129 5.20 -29.37 -20.98
C GLY A 129 6.32 -28.34 -20.87
N LEU A 130 7.09 -28.12 -21.93
CA LEU A 130 8.24 -27.21 -21.95
C LEU A 130 7.81 -25.77 -22.17
N GLU A 131 6.95 -25.56 -23.17
CA GLU A 131 6.60 -24.24 -23.64
C GLU A 131 5.16 -24.20 -24.14
N VAL A 132 4.47 -23.12 -23.81
CA VAL A 132 3.08 -22.86 -24.22
C VAL A 132 3.04 -21.50 -24.90
N LYS A 133 2.59 -21.47 -26.16
CA LYS A 133 2.63 -20.29 -27.03
C LYS A 133 1.32 -20.09 -27.77
N GLN A 134 0.94 -18.85 -27.99
CA GLN A 134 -0.15 -18.44 -28.86
C GLN A 134 0.41 -17.44 -29.87
N GLN A 135 0.38 -17.83 -31.16
CA GLN A 135 0.85 -17.00 -32.24
C GLN A 135 -0.09 -15.81 -32.42
N ARG A 136 0.38 -14.62 -32.05
CA ARG A 136 -0.35 -13.35 -32.22
C ARG A 136 0.52 -12.34 -32.98
N LEU A 137 -0.09 -11.63 -33.91
CA LEU A 137 0.53 -10.46 -34.53
C LEU A 137 0.19 -9.22 -33.68
N PRO A 138 1.17 -8.39 -33.26
CA PRO A 138 2.56 -8.33 -33.71
C PRO A 138 3.58 -9.12 -32.87
N LEU A 139 3.21 -9.68 -31.71
CA LEU A 139 4.12 -10.37 -30.79
C LEU A 139 3.45 -11.65 -30.27
N GLU A 140 4.23 -12.74 -30.19
CA GLU A 140 3.83 -14.02 -29.61
C GLU A 140 3.60 -13.88 -28.10
N THR A 141 2.54 -14.53 -27.59
CA THR A 141 2.23 -14.59 -26.16
C THR A 141 2.45 -16.01 -25.67
N GLY A 142 3.12 -16.19 -24.54
CA GLY A 142 3.40 -17.54 -24.04
C GLY A 142 4.28 -17.55 -22.80
N TYR A 143 4.54 -18.74 -22.28
CA TYR A 143 5.45 -18.97 -21.17
C TYR A 143 6.24 -20.25 -21.36
N ARG A 144 7.38 -20.30 -20.68
CA ARG A 144 8.21 -21.51 -20.53
C ARG A 144 8.03 -22.07 -19.14
N THR A 145 8.28 -23.35 -18.97
CA THR A 145 8.23 -24.00 -17.66
C THR A 145 9.64 -24.33 -17.17
N PHE A 146 9.76 -24.73 -15.91
CA PHE A 146 11.00 -25.30 -15.37
C PHE A 146 11.58 -26.40 -16.27
N TRP A 147 10.72 -27.19 -16.90
CA TRP A 147 11.10 -28.31 -17.76
C TRP A 147 11.90 -27.88 -19.00
N ASP A 148 11.68 -26.66 -19.53
CA ASP A 148 12.45 -26.13 -20.67
C ASP A 148 13.91 -25.79 -20.29
N TYR A 149 14.14 -25.37 -19.05
CA TYR A 149 15.48 -25.08 -18.52
C TYR A 149 16.23 -26.35 -18.13
N LEU A 150 15.49 -27.43 -17.85
CA LEU A 150 16.06 -28.73 -17.52
C LEU A 150 16.51 -29.44 -18.79
N SER A 151 17.82 -29.60 -18.97
CA SER A 151 18.34 -30.34 -20.12
C SER A 151 17.86 -31.80 -20.08
N SER A 152 17.45 -32.36 -21.22
CA SER A 152 17.13 -33.80 -21.33
C SER A 152 18.34 -34.71 -21.03
N ALA A 153 19.56 -34.16 -21.06
CA ALA A 153 20.77 -34.86 -20.64
C ALA A 153 21.01 -34.83 -19.11
N ALA A 154 20.31 -33.98 -18.35
CA ALA A 154 20.43 -33.88 -16.90
C ALA A 154 19.76 -35.06 -16.17
N VAL A 155 18.72 -35.64 -16.81
CA VAL A 155 17.94 -36.76 -16.30
C VAL A 155 18.10 -37.94 -17.27
N THR A 156 19.30 -38.53 -17.29
CA THR A 156 19.49 -39.79 -18.03
C THR A 156 19.21 -40.97 -17.12
N ASN A 157 18.89 -42.10 -17.75
CA ASN A 157 18.36 -43.35 -17.19
C ASN A 157 19.27 -44.09 -16.17
N ASN A 158 20.15 -43.39 -15.42
CA ASN A 158 20.91 -43.83 -14.23
C ASN A 158 21.93 -42.79 -13.72
N LYS A 159 21.96 -41.56 -14.26
CA LYS A 159 22.86 -40.49 -13.78
C LYS A 159 22.13 -39.17 -13.81
N VAL A 160 21.94 -38.63 -12.61
CA VAL A 160 21.47 -37.28 -12.42
C VAL A 160 22.68 -36.36 -12.33
N ASP A 161 22.73 -35.34 -13.18
CA ASP A 161 23.74 -34.29 -13.11
C ASP A 161 23.22 -33.15 -12.22
N SER A 162 23.64 -33.16 -10.95
CA SER A 162 23.23 -32.16 -9.96
C SER A 162 23.61 -30.74 -10.37
N GLU A 163 24.71 -30.55 -11.12
CA GLU A 163 25.14 -29.23 -11.59
C GLU A 163 24.18 -28.69 -12.65
N GLN A 164 23.72 -29.54 -13.57
CA GLN A 164 22.74 -29.16 -14.59
C GLN A 164 21.37 -28.86 -14.00
N ILE A 165 20.95 -29.62 -12.98
CA ILE A 165 19.69 -29.34 -12.27
C ILE A 165 19.78 -28.02 -11.53
N ASN A 166 20.88 -27.76 -10.82
CA ASN A 166 21.08 -26.49 -10.14
C ASN A 166 21.07 -25.32 -11.13
N ASN A 167 21.72 -25.45 -12.28
CA ASN A 167 21.69 -24.42 -13.33
C ASN A 167 20.28 -24.23 -13.91
N ALA A 168 19.50 -25.30 -14.10
CA ALA A 168 18.11 -25.21 -14.55
C ALA A 168 17.24 -24.45 -13.53
N ILE A 169 17.41 -24.74 -12.24
CA ILE A 169 16.73 -24.04 -11.15
C ILE A 169 17.10 -22.56 -11.16
N ILE A 170 18.40 -22.23 -11.23
CA ILE A 170 18.89 -20.84 -11.26
C ILE A 170 18.28 -20.08 -12.45
N ASN A 171 18.39 -20.61 -13.67
CA ASN A 171 17.90 -19.94 -14.87
C ASN A 171 16.37 -19.74 -14.84
N PHE A 172 15.62 -20.75 -14.39
CA PHE A 172 14.17 -20.63 -14.23
C PHE A 172 13.80 -19.50 -13.26
N PHE A 173 14.48 -19.41 -12.12
CA PHE A 173 14.23 -18.34 -11.16
C PHE A 173 14.69 -16.97 -11.63
N GLU A 174 15.80 -16.85 -12.37
CA GLU A 174 16.23 -15.59 -12.96
C GLU A 174 15.18 -15.03 -13.93
N ASP A 175 14.67 -15.86 -14.84
CA ASP A 175 13.64 -15.45 -15.80
C ASP A 175 12.28 -15.19 -15.12
N TRP A 176 11.91 -16.00 -14.13
CA TRP A 176 10.71 -15.77 -13.32
C TRP A 176 10.80 -14.44 -12.57
N ALA A 177 11.96 -14.14 -11.96
CA ALA A 177 12.15 -12.93 -11.18
C ALA A 177 12.13 -11.69 -12.08
N ALA A 178 12.83 -11.71 -13.21
CA ALA A 178 12.84 -10.61 -14.18
C ALA A 178 11.43 -10.19 -14.62
N ALA A 179 10.49 -11.15 -14.72
CA ALA A 179 9.12 -10.89 -15.11
C ALA A 179 8.18 -10.49 -13.95
N ASN A 180 8.53 -10.78 -12.70
CA ASN A 180 7.65 -10.57 -11.54
C ASN A 180 8.09 -9.45 -10.59
N LEU A 181 9.34 -8.98 -10.68
CA LEU A 181 9.95 -8.03 -9.74
C LEU A 181 9.47 -6.58 -9.90
N GLU A 182 8.82 -6.19 -11.00
CA GLU A 182 8.46 -4.78 -11.21
C GLU A 182 7.29 -4.29 -10.32
N PHE A 183 6.51 -5.17 -9.67
CA PHE A 183 5.23 -4.74 -9.04
C PHE A 183 4.73 -5.53 -7.80
N LYS A 184 5.53 -6.42 -7.19
CA LYS A 184 5.05 -7.31 -6.10
C LYS A 184 5.74 -7.04 -4.75
N THR A 185 5.01 -7.24 -3.66
CA THR A 185 5.53 -7.11 -2.28
C THR A 185 6.38 -8.32 -1.90
N ASN A 186 7.30 -8.15 -0.94
CA ASN A 186 8.17 -9.21 -0.44
C ASN A 186 7.40 -10.44 0.08
N GLU A 187 6.19 -10.24 0.63
CA GLU A 187 5.33 -11.33 1.08
C GLU A 187 4.81 -12.20 -0.10
N VAL A 188 4.48 -11.58 -1.24
CA VAL A 188 4.01 -12.29 -2.44
C VAL A 188 5.16 -13.06 -3.10
N ILE A 189 6.37 -12.51 -3.08
CA ILE A 189 7.57 -13.18 -3.61
C ILE A 189 7.90 -14.40 -2.75
N SER A 190 7.94 -14.26 -1.42
CA SER A 190 8.19 -15.37 -0.50
C SER A 190 7.15 -16.49 -0.61
N GLN A 191 5.88 -16.14 -0.78
CA GLN A 191 4.81 -17.12 -1.01
C GLN A 191 5.03 -17.90 -2.32
N ALA A 192 5.34 -17.20 -3.41
CA ALA A 192 5.59 -17.85 -4.70
C ALA A 192 6.85 -18.74 -4.68
N LEU A 193 7.92 -18.33 -3.98
CA LEU A 193 9.10 -19.16 -3.78
C LEU A 193 8.78 -20.45 -3.02
N SER A 194 7.93 -20.37 -2.00
CA SER A 194 7.48 -21.54 -1.24
C SER A 194 6.69 -22.51 -2.12
N GLU A 195 5.80 -21.99 -2.98
CA GLU A 195 4.99 -22.79 -3.91
C GLU A 195 5.85 -23.49 -4.96
N ILE A 196 6.82 -22.78 -5.56
CA ILE A 196 7.80 -23.38 -6.50
C ILE A 196 8.61 -24.48 -5.82
N THR A 197 9.06 -24.24 -4.58
CA THR A 197 9.85 -25.21 -3.80
C THR A 197 9.06 -26.48 -3.57
N GLN A 198 7.81 -26.35 -3.13
CA GLN A 198 6.92 -27.50 -2.92
C GLN A 198 6.69 -28.27 -4.23
N GLY A 199 6.43 -27.58 -5.35
CA GLY A 199 6.23 -28.23 -6.65
C GLY A 199 7.45 -29.03 -7.14
N LEU A 200 8.66 -28.53 -6.88
CA LEU A 200 9.90 -29.24 -7.20
C LEU A 200 10.11 -30.47 -6.28
N GLU A 201 9.83 -30.36 -4.99
CA GLU A 201 9.90 -31.47 -4.03
C GLU A 201 8.93 -32.60 -4.39
N GLU A 202 7.67 -32.27 -4.70
CA GLU A 202 6.65 -33.25 -5.11
C GLU A 202 7.05 -33.99 -6.39
N TRP A 203 7.66 -33.29 -7.36
CA TRP A 203 8.15 -33.93 -8.57
C TRP A 203 9.32 -34.88 -8.32
N LEU A 204 10.28 -34.49 -7.46
CA LEU A 204 11.44 -35.33 -7.17
C LEU A 204 11.05 -36.61 -6.45
N ASP A 205 10.15 -36.52 -5.48
CA ASP A 205 9.61 -37.69 -4.77
C ASP A 205 8.93 -38.67 -5.72
N THR A 206 8.33 -38.18 -6.81
CA THR A 206 7.60 -39.01 -7.78
C THR A 206 8.44 -39.48 -8.96
N SER A 207 9.53 -38.78 -9.29
CA SER A 207 10.25 -38.96 -10.57
C SER A 207 11.74 -39.30 -10.43
N ILE A 208 12.41 -38.95 -9.33
CA ILE A 208 13.87 -39.12 -9.20
C ILE A 208 14.25 -39.55 -7.78
N SER A 209 14.46 -40.86 -7.58
CA SER A 209 14.90 -41.41 -6.28
C SER A 209 16.38 -41.18 -5.95
N ALA A 210 17.15 -40.51 -6.84
CA ALA A 210 18.61 -40.45 -6.80
C ALA A 210 19.21 -39.09 -6.39
N ILE A 211 18.43 -38.01 -6.36
CA ILE A 211 18.88 -36.73 -5.78
C ILE A 211 18.55 -36.75 -4.30
N THR A 212 19.52 -36.46 -3.44
CA THR A 212 19.21 -36.29 -2.03
C THR A 212 18.44 -34.98 -1.86
N SER A 213 17.29 -35.00 -1.16
CA SER A 213 16.53 -33.77 -0.89
C SER A 213 17.41 -32.66 -0.33
N GLU A 214 18.43 -33.03 0.45
CA GLU A 214 19.43 -32.14 1.04
C GLU A 214 20.20 -31.27 0.02
N THR A 215 20.58 -31.78 -1.16
CA THR A 215 21.29 -30.96 -2.17
C THR A 215 20.37 -29.94 -2.83
N LEU A 216 19.13 -30.34 -3.10
CA LEU A 216 18.11 -29.46 -3.67
C LEU A 216 17.70 -28.36 -2.69
N THR A 217 17.42 -28.73 -1.43
CA THR A 217 17.07 -27.77 -0.38
C THR A 217 18.17 -26.73 -0.19
N GLN A 218 19.44 -27.13 -0.30
CA GLN A 218 20.57 -26.20 -0.21
C GLN A 218 20.57 -25.20 -1.37
N THR A 219 20.44 -25.66 -2.62
CA THR A 219 20.42 -24.78 -3.79
C THR A 219 19.21 -23.84 -3.80
N ILE A 220 18.02 -24.36 -3.47
CA ILE A 220 16.81 -23.54 -3.34
C ILE A 220 16.97 -22.52 -2.21
N SER A 221 17.55 -22.91 -1.07
CA SER A 221 17.82 -22.00 0.04
C SER A 221 18.84 -20.92 -0.35
N GLU A 222 19.87 -21.24 -1.11
CA GLU A 222 20.84 -20.25 -1.59
C GLU A 222 20.21 -19.24 -2.54
N ILE A 223 19.34 -19.71 -3.44
CA ILE A 223 18.56 -18.87 -4.34
C ILE A 223 17.58 -18.00 -3.55
N ALA A 224 16.82 -18.57 -2.63
CA ALA A 224 15.90 -17.84 -1.75
C ALA A 224 16.63 -16.78 -0.92
N ASN A 225 17.79 -17.11 -0.35
CA ASN A 225 18.63 -16.15 0.38
C ASN A 225 19.20 -15.05 -0.52
N ALA A 226 19.56 -15.37 -1.78
CA ALA A 226 20.01 -14.36 -2.74
C ALA A 226 18.86 -13.42 -3.13
N PHE A 227 17.65 -13.96 -3.30
CA PHE A 227 16.44 -13.17 -3.54
C PHE A 227 16.04 -12.35 -2.32
N GLU A 228 16.12 -12.88 -1.10
CA GLU A 228 15.83 -12.14 0.13
C GLU A 228 16.81 -10.97 0.27
N LYS A 229 18.10 -11.18 -0.04
CA LYS A 229 19.10 -10.09 -0.08
C LYS A 229 18.85 -9.06 -1.17
N LEU A 230 18.43 -9.48 -2.37
CA LEU A 230 18.09 -8.57 -3.47
C LEU A 230 16.78 -7.83 -3.17
N ALA A 231 15.81 -8.49 -2.56
CA ALA A 231 14.54 -7.93 -2.11
C ALA A 231 14.78 -6.91 -1.01
N ASP A 232 15.62 -7.20 -0.01
CA ASP A 232 16.02 -6.25 1.04
C ASP A 232 16.80 -5.04 0.48
N ALA A 233 17.72 -5.28 -0.45
CA ALA A 233 18.47 -4.21 -1.11
C ALA A 233 17.58 -3.34 -2.00
N SER A 234 16.65 -3.97 -2.72
CA SER A 234 15.64 -3.29 -3.54
C SER A 234 14.59 -2.60 -2.66
N GLU A 235 14.22 -3.14 -1.50
CA GLU A 235 13.33 -2.50 -0.54
C GLU A 235 13.96 -1.22 0.00
N LEU A 236 15.28 -1.10 0.12
CA LEU A 236 15.89 0.16 0.56
C LEU A 236 15.77 1.28 -0.49
N GLU A 237 15.88 0.96 -1.78
CA GLU A 237 15.75 1.94 -2.88
C GLU A 237 14.28 2.15 -3.32
N ILE A 238 13.49 1.07 -3.39
CA ILE A 238 12.06 1.05 -3.70
C ILE A 238 11.25 1.60 -2.53
N ASN A 239 11.56 1.32 -1.26
CA ASN A 239 10.84 1.95 -0.14
C ASN A 239 11.16 3.43 -0.05
N GLN A 240 12.34 3.93 -0.40
CA GLN A 240 12.56 5.39 -0.43
C GLN A 240 11.67 6.07 -1.49
N GLN A 241 11.48 5.46 -2.67
CA GLN A 241 10.61 5.99 -3.74
C GLN A 241 9.11 5.71 -3.51
N ASN A 242 8.73 4.55 -2.96
CA ASN A 242 7.35 4.16 -2.63
C ASN A 242 6.85 4.83 -1.35
N ILE A 243 7.69 4.99 -0.31
CA ILE A 243 7.34 5.78 0.88
C ILE A 243 7.09 7.22 0.45
N ALA A 244 8.00 7.86 -0.29
CA ALA A 244 7.79 9.25 -0.72
C ALA A 244 6.52 9.43 -1.58
N SER A 245 6.25 8.51 -2.52
CA SER A 245 5.05 8.61 -3.38
C SER A 245 3.74 8.30 -2.66
N GLN A 246 3.70 7.27 -1.81
CA GLN A 246 2.51 6.94 -1.00
C GLN A 246 2.28 8.00 0.10
N ASP A 247 3.34 8.58 0.65
CA ASP A 247 3.31 9.69 1.61
C ASP A 247 2.71 10.97 1.02
N ILE A 248 2.97 11.33 -0.25
CA ILE A 248 2.32 12.51 -0.85
C ILE A 248 0.80 12.35 -0.93
N PHE A 249 0.32 11.19 -1.41
CA PHE A 249 -1.11 10.96 -1.53
C PHE A 249 -1.78 10.83 -0.15
N GLU A 250 -1.12 10.18 0.81
CA GLU A 250 -1.60 10.03 2.17
C GLU A 250 -1.59 11.37 2.93
N ALA A 251 -0.52 12.15 2.85
CA ALA A 251 -0.43 13.51 3.43
C ALA A 251 -1.50 14.44 2.85
N MET A 252 -1.78 14.32 1.55
CA MET A 252 -2.89 15.03 0.90
C MET A 252 -4.24 14.58 1.50
N VAL A 253 -4.54 13.29 1.56
CA VAL A 253 -5.78 12.77 2.16
C VAL A 253 -5.93 13.23 3.62
N ASN A 254 -4.85 13.12 4.40
CA ASN A 254 -4.79 13.56 5.78
C ASN A 254 -5.08 15.05 5.90
N PHE A 255 -4.54 15.89 5.01
CA PHE A 255 -4.89 17.31 4.97
C PHE A 255 -6.39 17.53 4.76
N PHE A 256 -6.99 16.91 3.74
CA PHE A 256 -8.43 17.10 3.45
C PHE A 256 -9.33 16.58 4.59
N ILE A 257 -8.93 15.52 5.29
CA ILE A 257 -9.65 15.02 6.47
C ILE A 257 -9.47 15.96 7.68
N THR A 258 -8.22 16.32 8.00
CA THR A 258 -7.90 17.12 9.20
C THR A 258 -8.37 18.56 9.10
N ASP A 259 -8.33 19.16 7.92
CA ASP A 259 -8.82 20.53 7.68
C ASP A 259 -10.32 20.56 7.30
N ASP A 260 -11.00 19.41 7.37
CA ASP A 260 -12.45 19.21 7.17
C ASP A 260 -12.98 19.70 5.80
N TRP A 261 -12.25 19.37 4.74
CA TRP A 261 -12.68 19.65 3.38
C TRP A 261 -13.54 18.50 2.82
N PRO A 262 -14.71 18.78 2.24
CA PRO A 262 -15.48 17.75 1.56
C PRO A 262 -14.75 17.31 0.29
N TYR A 263 -14.38 16.04 0.17
CA TYR A 263 -13.71 15.53 -1.03
C TYR A 263 -14.29 14.20 -1.52
N ARG A 264 -14.01 13.87 -2.77
CA ARG A 264 -14.24 12.56 -3.38
C ARG A 264 -12.96 12.10 -4.06
N LYS A 265 -12.54 10.87 -3.79
CA LYS A 265 -11.46 10.22 -4.53
C LYS A 265 -11.96 9.77 -5.91
N ILE A 266 -11.15 9.97 -6.94
CA ILE A 266 -11.41 9.42 -8.28
C ILE A 266 -10.89 7.98 -8.30
N GLU A 267 -11.69 7.02 -8.77
CA GLU A 267 -11.30 5.61 -8.81
C GLU A 267 -10.07 5.38 -9.70
N ASN A 268 -9.16 4.52 -9.24
CA ASN A 268 -7.91 4.14 -9.93
C ASN A 268 -6.93 5.29 -10.24
N GLU A 269 -7.17 6.51 -9.73
CA GLU A 269 -6.27 7.65 -9.92
C GLU A 269 -5.91 8.29 -8.56
N PRO A 270 -4.67 8.77 -8.37
CA PRO A 270 -4.25 9.46 -7.16
C PRO A 270 -4.75 10.92 -7.13
N ILE A 271 -6.05 11.11 -7.33
CA ILE A 271 -6.71 12.41 -7.48
C ILE A 271 -7.88 12.54 -6.49
N LEU A 272 -7.91 13.66 -5.78
CA LEU A 272 -9.05 14.08 -4.97
C LEU A 272 -9.76 15.25 -5.64
N ARG A 273 -11.09 15.17 -5.70
CA ARG A 273 -11.95 16.26 -6.17
C ARG A 273 -12.67 16.88 -5.00
N THR A 274 -12.72 18.21 -4.94
CA THR A 274 -13.50 18.99 -3.98
C THR A 274 -14.23 20.13 -4.68
N ALA A 275 -15.13 20.80 -3.98
CA ALA A 275 -15.74 22.05 -4.41
C ALA A 275 -15.46 23.12 -3.38
N PHE A 276 -15.13 24.33 -3.84
CA PHE A 276 -14.86 25.48 -2.98
C PHE A 276 -15.84 26.61 -3.29
N SER A 277 -16.32 27.28 -2.25
CA SER A 277 -17.17 28.47 -2.33
C SER A 277 -16.42 29.66 -1.74
N GLY A 278 -15.95 30.53 -2.63
CA GLY A 278 -15.34 31.81 -2.27
C GLY A 278 -16.37 32.95 -2.21
N LYS A 279 -15.89 34.18 -2.08
CA LYS A 279 -16.74 35.38 -2.03
C LYS A 279 -17.37 35.67 -3.40
N ASN A 280 -16.67 35.35 -4.49
CA ASN A 280 -17.04 35.72 -5.85
C ASN A 280 -17.61 34.56 -6.68
N GLY A 281 -17.67 33.34 -6.12
CA GLY A 281 -18.31 32.20 -6.79
C GLY A 281 -17.98 30.85 -6.17
N THR A 282 -18.47 29.80 -6.82
CA THR A 282 -18.24 28.40 -6.45
C THR A 282 -17.64 27.65 -7.63
N TRP A 283 -16.60 26.86 -7.40
CA TRP A 283 -15.93 26.08 -8.43
C TRP A 283 -15.43 24.72 -7.93
N ASN A 284 -15.07 23.85 -8.88
CA ASN A 284 -14.46 22.56 -8.56
C ASN A 284 -12.94 22.71 -8.45
N CYS A 285 -12.35 21.96 -7.53
CA CYS A 285 -10.91 21.85 -7.38
C CYS A 285 -10.46 20.39 -7.47
N TYR A 286 -9.21 20.19 -7.86
CA TYR A 286 -8.59 18.88 -8.02
C TYR A 286 -7.20 18.88 -7.40
N ALA A 287 -6.95 17.95 -6.49
CA ALA A 287 -5.64 17.69 -5.88
C ALA A 287 -5.08 16.41 -6.50
N LEU A 288 -3.91 16.49 -7.14
CA LEU A 288 -3.29 15.41 -7.91
C LEU A 288 -1.92 15.10 -7.31
N ALA A 289 -1.72 13.86 -6.87
CA ALA A 289 -0.39 13.37 -6.52
C ALA A 289 0.26 12.76 -7.76
N ARG A 290 1.30 13.42 -8.26
CA ARG A 290 2.12 12.96 -9.39
C ARG A 290 3.25 12.07 -8.87
N LEU A 291 2.89 10.84 -8.54
CA LEU A 291 3.72 9.86 -7.84
C LEU A 291 5.11 9.67 -8.49
N LYS A 292 5.17 9.47 -9.81
CA LYS A 292 6.43 9.29 -10.55
C LYS A 292 7.33 10.53 -10.54
N GLN A 293 6.75 11.72 -10.41
CA GLN A 293 7.47 12.99 -10.43
C GLN A 293 7.66 13.59 -9.04
N GLN A 294 7.20 12.93 -7.97
CA GLN A 294 7.25 13.41 -6.58
C GLN A 294 6.67 14.84 -6.42
N GLN A 295 5.52 15.09 -7.04
CA GLN A 295 4.89 16.41 -7.06
C GLN A 295 3.46 16.35 -6.57
N LEU A 296 3.06 17.33 -5.76
CA LEU A 296 1.66 17.63 -5.49
C LEU A 296 1.23 18.81 -6.37
N VAL A 297 0.10 18.66 -7.07
CA VAL A 297 -0.50 19.72 -7.86
C VAL A 297 -1.94 19.94 -7.41
N PHE A 298 -2.33 21.19 -7.20
CA PHE A 298 -3.70 21.57 -6.89
C PHE A 298 -4.23 22.55 -7.94
N TYR A 299 -5.42 22.26 -8.46
CA TYR A 299 -6.10 23.07 -9.46
C TYR A 299 -7.41 23.62 -8.92
N SER A 300 -7.68 24.90 -9.14
CA SER A 300 -9.04 25.48 -9.17
C SER A 300 -9.48 25.64 -10.62
N VAL A 301 -10.63 25.09 -10.99
CA VAL A 301 -11.14 25.14 -12.36
C VAL A 301 -12.24 26.19 -12.47
N HIS A 302 -12.08 27.19 -13.32
CA HIS A 302 -13.10 28.22 -13.53
C HIS A 302 -14.44 27.56 -13.95
N PRO A 303 -15.60 27.99 -13.40
CA PRO A 303 -16.87 27.28 -13.60
C PRO A 303 -17.33 27.15 -15.06
N THR A 304 -16.95 28.12 -15.90
CA THR A 304 -17.36 28.17 -17.31
C THR A 304 -16.16 28.31 -18.25
N PRO A 305 -16.10 27.56 -19.35
CA PRO A 305 -15.02 27.72 -20.33
C PRO A 305 -15.15 29.03 -21.10
N ALA A 306 -14.02 29.63 -21.44
CA ALA A 306 -13.93 30.81 -22.30
C ALA A 306 -14.46 30.51 -23.72
N PRO A 307 -15.45 31.28 -24.22
CA PRO A 307 -15.94 31.18 -25.58
C PRO A 307 -14.83 31.38 -26.60
N LYS A 308 -14.89 30.67 -27.74
CA LYS A 308 -13.82 30.65 -28.75
C LYS A 308 -13.40 32.05 -29.24
N ASN A 309 -14.35 32.97 -29.41
CA ASN A 309 -14.10 34.35 -29.82
C ASN A 309 -13.48 35.25 -28.72
N LYS A 310 -13.50 34.80 -27.46
CA LYS A 310 -12.96 35.54 -26.31
C LYS A 310 -11.61 35.01 -25.82
N ARG A 311 -11.17 33.82 -26.29
CA ARG A 311 -9.95 33.16 -25.82
C ARG A 311 -8.68 34.01 -25.95
N LEU A 312 -8.54 34.81 -27.03
CA LEU A 312 -7.41 35.73 -27.17
C LEU A 312 -7.40 36.83 -26.10
N THR A 313 -8.56 37.41 -25.82
CA THR A 313 -8.71 38.46 -24.81
C THR A 313 -8.51 37.90 -23.39
N VAL A 314 -9.02 36.71 -23.11
CA VAL A 314 -8.79 35.99 -21.85
C VAL A 314 -7.31 35.61 -21.69
N ALA A 315 -6.63 35.19 -22.77
CA ALA A 315 -5.21 34.89 -22.75
C ALA A 315 -4.39 36.13 -22.36
N GLU A 316 -4.69 37.29 -22.92
CA GLU A 316 -4.04 38.55 -22.53
C GLU A 316 -4.26 38.85 -21.04
N PHE A 317 -5.50 38.71 -20.53
CA PHE A 317 -5.79 38.89 -19.11
C PHE A 317 -4.97 37.94 -18.23
N ILE A 318 -4.92 36.65 -18.57
CA ILE A 318 -4.16 35.64 -17.84
C ILE A 318 -2.66 35.96 -17.85
N THR A 319 -2.10 36.34 -18.99
CA THR A 319 -0.68 36.71 -19.09
C THR A 319 -0.36 37.92 -18.21
N ARG A 320 -1.28 38.91 -18.14
CA ARG A 320 -1.13 40.07 -17.25
C ARG A 320 -1.24 39.66 -15.78
N ALA A 321 -2.23 38.84 -15.41
CA ALA A 321 -2.39 38.33 -14.04
C ALA A 321 -1.17 37.52 -13.56
N ASN A 322 -0.56 36.76 -14.47
CA ASN A 322 0.65 35.99 -14.17
C ASN A 322 1.91 36.86 -14.04
N SER A 323 1.89 38.11 -14.51
CA SER A 323 3.05 38.99 -14.44
C SER A 323 3.30 39.43 -12.99
N GLY A 324 4.40 38.96 -12.41
CA GLY A 324 4.77 39.27 -11.02
C GLY A 324 4.12 38.36 -9.97
N MET A 325 3.37 37.35 -10.40
CA MET A 325 2.81 36.35 -9.49
C MET A 325 3.89 35.40 -8.99
N ILE A 326 4.01 35.26 -7.65
CA ILE A 326 5.07 34.49 -7.01
C ILE A 326 4.71 33.02 -6.82
N VAL A 327 3.47 32.72 -6.41
CA VAL A 327 3.02 31.36 -6.08
C VAL A 327 1.83 30.97 -6.94
N GLY A 328 2.05 30.03 -7.85
CA GLY A 328 1.03 29.51 -8.77
C GLY A 328 0.91 30.32 -10.06
N ASN A 329 0.01 29.87 -10.95
CA ASN A 329 -0.24 30.54 -12.22
C ASN A 329 -1.65 30.23 -12.76
N PHE A 330 -2.22 31.16 -13.54
CA PHE A 330 -3.38 30.89 -14.37
C PHE A 330 -2.96 30.19 -15.68
N GLU A 331 -3.80 29.25 -16.14
CA GLU A 331 -3.65 28.48 -17.37
C GLU A 331 -4.92 28.59 -18.21
N LEU A 332 -4.76 28.59 -19.53
CA LEU A 332 -5.85 28.54 -20.50
C LEU A 332 -5.62 27.40 -21.49
N ASN A 333 -6.54 26.44 -21.54
CA ASN A 333 -6.60 25.50 -22.63
C ASN A 333 -7.23 26.19 -23.84
N PHE A 334 -6.45 26.45 -24.90
CA PHE A 334 -6.96 27.14 -26.09
C PHE A 334 -7.96 26.34 -26.92
N GLU A 335 -7.95 25.02 -26.85
CA GLU A 335 -8.86 24.16 -27.61
C GLU A 335 -10.25 24.14 -26.97
N GLN A 336 -10.30 23.94 -25.65
CA GLN A 336 -11.53 23.76 -24.88
C GLN A 336 -12.02 25.07 -24.25
N GLY A 337 -11.13 26.05 -24.04
CA GLY A 337 -11.42 27.32 -23.37
C GLY A 337 -11.38 27.22 -21.85
N GLU A 338 -11.00 26.08 -21.29
CA GLU A 338 -10.96 25.88 -19.85
C GLU A 338 -9.86 26.75 -19.20
N ILE A 339 -10.22 27.43 -18.10
CA ILE A 339 -9.34 28.29 -17.33
C ILE A 339 -9.09 27.62 -15.99
N ARG A 340 -7.83 27.55 -15.57
CA ARG A 340 -7.44 26.94 -14.29
C ARG A 340 -6.47 27.84 -13.54
N TYR A 341 -6.50 27.80 -12.22
CA TYR A 341 -5.40 28.29 -11.38
C TYR A 341 -4.66 27.09 -10.79
N LYS A 342 -3.35 27.02 -11.02
CA LYS A 342 -2.50 25.92 -10.59
C LYS A 342 -1.55 26.38 -9.49
N THR A 343 -1.46 25.58 -8.43
CA THR A 343 -0.34 25.61 -7.50
C THR A 343 0.29 24.22 -7.46
N SER A 344 1.60 24.16 -7.28
CA SER A 344 2.33 22.89 -7.24
C SER A 344 3.56 23.00 -6.37
N ILE A 345 3.96 21.89 -5.78
CA ILE A 345 5.18 21.76 -5.00
C ILE A 345 5.91 20.48 -5.41
N ASP A 346 7.22 20.59 -5.52
CA ASP A 346 8.13 19.44 -5.66
C ASP A 346 8.54 19.01 -4.25
N VAL A 347 8.44 17.71 -3.99
CA VAL A 347 8.57 17.10 -2.66
C VAL A 347 9.86 16.27 -2.58
N ALA A 348 10.84 16.51 -3.46
CA ALA A 348 12.12 15.78 -3.47
C ALA A 348 12.71 15.59 -2.06
N ASP A 349 13.12 14.35 -1.72
CA ASP A 349 13.77 13.85 -0.48
C ASP A 349 13.28 14.37 0.90
N ASP A 350 12.30 15.28 0.94
CA ASP A 350 11.74 15.95 2.11
C ASP A 350 10.28 15.52 2.35
N GLN A 351 9.85 15.50 3.61
CA GLN A 351 8.46 15.18 3.94
C GLN A 351 7.50 16.34 3.64
N LEU A 352 6.38 16.02 2.98
CA LEU A 352 5.32 16.98 2.68
C LEU A 352 4.53 17.32 3.96
N SER A 353 4.86 18.43 4.60
CA SER A 353 4.15 18.86 5.82
C SER A 353 2.71 19.32 5.54
N PHE A 354 1.82 19.12 6.52
CA PHE A 354 0.45 19.64 6.50
C PHE A 354 0.40 21.14 6.20
N THR A 355 1.33 21.93 6.76
CA THR A 355 1.42 23.38 6.54
C THR A 355 1.74 23.72 5.09
N CYS A 356 2.62 22.95 4.43
CA CYS A 356 2.93 23.14 3.02
C CYS A 356 1.69 22.90 2.15
N ILE A 357 0.95 21.82 2.38
CA ILE A 357 -0.29 21.51 1.66
C ILE A 357 -1.33 22.60 1.91
N LYS A 358 -1.51 23.01 3.16
CA LYS A 358 -2.44 24.08 3.55
C LYS A 358 -2.14 25.38 2.81
N ASN A 359 -0.89 25.85 2.86
CA ASN A 359 -0.50 27.08 2.17
C ASN A 359 -0.73 26.97 0.66
N LEU A 360 -0.41 25.82 0.07
CA LEU A 360 -0.61 25.56 -1.36
C LEU A 360 -2.09 25.58 -1.77
N VAL A 361 -2.97 24.95 -1.00
CA VAL A 361 -4.41 24.86 -1.27
C VAL A 361 -5.10 26.21 -1.04
N TYR A 362 -4.85 26.86 0.10
CA TYR A 362 -5.50 28.14 0.42
C TYR A 362 -5.03 29.28 -0.48
N THR A 363 -3.75 29.31 -0.87
CA THR A 363 -3.26 30.26 -1.88
C THR A 363 -3.99 30.07 -3.20
N ASN A 364 -4.21 28.82 -3.62
CA ASN A 364 -4.87 28.50 -4.88
C ASN A 364 -6.30 29.03 -4.93
N VAL A 365 -7.12 28.66 -3.95
CA VAL A 365 -8.54 29.05 -3.94
C VAL A 365 -8.71 30.55 -3.72
N THR A 366 -7.85 31.18 -2.91
CA THR A 366 -7.90 32.63 -2.66
C THR A 366 -7.55 33.41 -3.92
N MET A 367 -6.55 32.97 -4.69
CA MET A 367 -6.17 33.62 -5.93
C MET A 367 -7.22 33.43 -7.02
N MET A 368 -7.82 32.24 -7.13
CA MET A 368 -8.98 32.07 -8.02
C MET A 368 -10.11 33.03 -7.63
N ASP A 369 -10.51 33.08 -6.35
CA ASP A 369 -11.58 33.97 -5.88
C ASP A 369 -11.30 35.45 -6.20
N LYS A 370 -10.06 35.90 -5.98
CA LYS A 370 -9.62 37.28 -6.20
C LYS A 370 -9.74 37.70 -7.66
N TYR A 371 -9.35 36.84 -8.60
CA TYR A 371 -9.33 37.16 -10.03
C TYR A 371 -10.61 36.76 -10.77
N LEU A 372 -11.47 35.94 -10.17
CA LEU A 372 -12.70 35.44 -10.76
C LEU A 372 -13.60 36.55 -11.34
N PRO A 373 -13.87 37.67 -10.65
CA PRO A 373 -14.66 38.77 -11.23
C PRO A 373 -14.04 39.38 -12.48
N GLY A 374 -12.72 39.54 -12.51
CA GLY A 374 -12.00 40.08 -13.66
C GLY A 374 -12.06 39.15 -14.87
N ILE A 375 -11.91 37.84 -14.65
CA ILE A 375 -12.06 36.81 -15.68
C ILE A 375 -13.47 36.88 -16.29
N ILE A 376 -14.51 36.92 -15.46
CA ILE A 376 -15.91 37.00 -15.89
C ILE A 376 -16.15 38.29 -16.70
N SER A 377 -15.66 39.43 -16.22
CA SER A 377 -15.80 40.73 -16.89
C SER A 377 -15.16 40.73 -18.29
N VAL A 378 -13.97 40.14 -18.43
CA VAL A 378 -13.28 40.01 -19.72
C VAL A 378 -14.01 39.06 -20.67
N ILE A 379 -14.51 37.92 -20.16
CA ILE A 379 -15.30 36.97 -20.94
C ILE A 379 -16.56 37.65 -21.50
N ASN A 380 -17.30 38.37 -20.66
CA ASN A 380 -18.51 39.10 -21.06
C ASN A 380 -18.18 40.28 -21.99
N GLY A 381 -16.98 40.86 -21.86
CA GLY A 381 -16.56 42.05 -22.60
C GLY A 381 -16.92 43.36 -21.90
N ASP A 382 -17.16 43.31 -20.59
CA ASP A 382 -17.49 44.47 -19.75
C ASP A 382 -16.22 45.31 -19.43
N ALA A 383 -15.04 44.69 -19.48
CA ALA A 383 -13.75 45.35 -19.28
C ALA A 383 -12.68 44.85 -20.25
N SER A 384 -11.70 45.69 -20.53
CA SER A 384 -10.46 45.27 -21.19
C SER A 384 -9.55 44.53 -20.19
N PRO A 385 -8.66 43.63 -20.66
CA PRO A 385 -7.72 42.91 -19.80
C PRO A 385 -6.94 43.81 -18.84
N VAL A 386 -6.40 44.93 -19.33
CA VAL A 386 -5.64 45.89 -18.50
C VAL A 386 -6.51 46.57 -17.45
N ALA A 387 -7.75 46.95 -17.79
CA ALA A 387 -8.66 47.60 -16.85
C ALA A 387 -9.07 46.63 -15.73
N ALA A 388 -9.36 45.37 -16.08
CA ALA A 388 -9.72 44.34 -15.11
C ALA A 388 -8.59 44.02 -14.12
N ILE A 389 -7.34 43.92 -14.60
CA ILE A 389 -6.17 43.71 -13.72
C ILE A 389 -5.95 44.90 -12.77
N ASN A 390 -5.98 46.11 -13.30
CA ASN A 390 -5.82 47.32 -12.48
C ASN A 390 -6.87 47.40 -11.37
N GLN A 391 -8.13 47.05 -11.64
CA GLN A 391 -9.17 47.03 -10.61
C GLN A 391 -8.88 46.01 -9.49
N ILE A 392 -8.30 44.86 -9.83
CA ILE A 392 -7.96 43.81 -8.86
C ILE A 392 -6.74 44.21 -8.00
N GLU A 393 -5.73 44.82 -8.61
CA GLU A 393 -4.44 45.08 -7.95
C GLU A 393 -4.34 46.45 -7.26
N ILE A 394 -5.02 47.49 -7.75
CA ILE A 394 -4.96 48.84 -7.17
C ILE A 394 -5.58 48.89 -5.75
N ILE A 395 -6.52 48.01 -5.43
CA ILE A 395 -7.16 47.91 -4.11
C ILE A 395 -6.11 47.63 -2.99
N GLN A 396 -4.89 47.18 -3.32
CA GLN A 396 -3.82 46.93 -2.34
C GLN A 396 -2.91 48.14 -2.03
N SER A 397 -3.08 49.29 -2.70
CA SER A 397 -2.15 50.43 -2.58
C SER A 397 -2.59 51.57 -1.65
N THR A 398 -3.64 51.40 -0.85
CA THR A 398 -4.04 52.39 0.16
C THR A 398 -3.50 51.99 1.54
N PRO A 399 -2.55 52.72 2.14
CA PRO A 399 -2.18 52.51 3.55
C PRO A 399 -3.31 53.05 4.42
N GLN A 400 -3.91 52.22 5.29
CA GLN A 400 -4.79 52.71 6.34
C GLN A 400 -3.94 53.43 7.40
N SER A 401 -3.84 54.76 7.25
CA SER A 401 -3.55 55.70 8.32
C SER A 401 -4.80 55.90 9.18
N SER A 402 -4.54 56.05 10.48
CA SER A 402 -5.39 56.59 11.54
C SER A 402 -6.40 57.66 11.11
N ASP A 403 -7.64 57.52 11.56
CA ASP A 403 -8.35 58.48 12.43
C ASP A 403 -9.85 58.14 12.41
N ASP A 404 -10.42 57.89 13.60
CA ASP A 404 -11.79 58.29 13.96
C ASP A 404 -11.91 58.17 15.50
N ASP A 405 -11.53 59.27 16.16
CA ASP A 405 -11.97 59.64 17.50
C ASP A 405 -13.39 60.26 17.44
N GLU A 406 -14.04 60.25 18.62
CA GLU A 406 -15.37 60.79 19.00
C GLU A 406 -16.53 59.77 18.95
N GLN A 407 -17.28 59.48 20.04
CA GLN A 407 -17.53 60.24 21.26
C GLN A 407 -18.07 59.35 22.41
N ILE A 408 -17.75 59.81 23.62
CA ILE A 408 -17.93 59.28 24.98
C ILE A 408 -19.39 59.33 25.48
N LEU A 409 -19.77 58.41 26.38
CA LEU A 409 -20.57 58.68 27.61
C LEU A 409 -20.36 57.50 28.61
N ALA A 410 -19.41 57.57 29.57
CA ALA A 410 -19.50 58.11 30.95
C ALA A 410 -20.21 57.10 31.94
N ILE A 411 -19.71 56.58 33.09
CA ILE A 411 -19.05 57.08 34.34
C ILE A 411 -18.97 55.83 35.32
N PRO A 412 -18.17 55.73 36.42
CA PRO A 412 -16.74 55.99 36.71
C PRO A 412 -16.14 54.83 37.62
N PRO A 413 -15.00 54.98 38.33
CA PRO A 413 -14.27 53.87 38.97
C PRO A 413 -14.52 53.76 40.49
N HIS A 414 -14.24 52.59 41.09
CA HIS A 414 -13.86 52.53 42.50
C HIS A 414 -12.86 51.39 42.79
N ASN A 415 -11.72 51.80 43.36
CA ASN A 415 -10.74 50.96 44.03
C ASN A 415 -11.21 50.62 45.45
N GLN A 416 -10.75 49.42 45.88
CA GLN A 416 -10.23 49.04 47.20
C GLN A 416 -11.14 48.84 48.42
N GLU A 417 -10.86 47.68 49.05
CA GLU A 417 -10.76 47.41 50.49
C GLU A 417 -11.97 46.88 51.30
N GLU A 418 -11.83 45.58 51.63
CA GLU A 418 -11.80 44.99 52.98
C GLU A 418 -13.07 44.76 53.84
N LEU A 419 -13.12 43.54 54.42
CA LEU A 419 -13.78 43.09 55.67
C LEU A 419 -15.33 42.90 55.62
N ALA A 420 -15.99 41.86 56.17
CA ALA A 420 -15.66 40.68 56.99
C ALA A 420 -16.86 39.68 56.91
N VAL A 421 -16.64 38.35 56.88
CA VAL A 421 -16.96 37.35 57.94
C VAL A 421 -18.37 37.51 58.54
N ASP A 422 -19.38 36.65 58.32
CA ASP A 422 -19.62 35.29 58.85
C ASP A 422 -21.11 34.95 58.43
N GLN A 423 -21.66 33.73 58.29
CA GLN A 423 -21.59 32.55 59.14
C GLN A 423 -22.44 31.38 58.57
N PHE A 424 -22.01 30.13 58.86
CA PHE A 424 -22.72 28.83 58.80
C PHE A 424 -23.02 28.21 57.42
N SER A 425 -22.70 26.94 57.08
CA SER A 425 -22.20 25.79 57.84
C SER A 425 -21.54 24.77 56.91
N GLN A 426 -20.53 24.10 57.46
CA GLN A 426 -19.75 22.98 56.93
C GLN A 426 -20.59 21.80 56.40
N MET A 427 -20.15 21.21 55.29
CA MET A 427 -20.06 19.76 55.13
C MET A 427 -18.77 19.41 54.36
N ASP A 428 -17.82 18.86 55.12
CA ASP A 428 -16.65 18.04 54.77
C ASP A 428 -16.11 18.05 53.33
N LEU A 429 -15.00 18.76 53.15
CA LEU A 429 -14.00 18.51 52.10
C LEU A 429 -13.15 17.28 52.51
N PRO A 430 -13.07 16.21 51.70
CA PRO A 430 -11.92 15.32 51.76
C PRO A 430 -10.72 16.08 51.18
N GLN A 431 -9.66 16.11 51.97
CA GLN A 431 -8.33 16.66 51.68
C GLN A 431 -7.93 16.54 50.21
N GLN A 432 -7.75 17.69 49.54
CA GLN A 432 -6.87 17.79 48.38
C GLN A 432 -5.44 17.52 48.85
N GLU A 433 -5.07 16.24 48.91
CA GLU A 433 -3.66 15.86 48.88
C GLU A 433 -3.08 16.31 47.53
N LYS A 434 -1.94 17.00 47.60
CA LYS A 434 -1.09 17.42 46.49
C LYS A 434 -1.03 16.34 45.40
N ARG A 435 -1.66 16.60 44.24
CA ARG A 435 -1.70 15.69 43.07
C ARG A 435 -0.41 15.63 42.23
N HIS A 436 0.70 16.22 42.66
CA HIS A 436 1.91 16.37 41.84
C HIS A 436 2.93 15.21 41.91
N ASP A 437 2.59 14.04 42.47
CA ASP A 437 3.56 12.94 42.64
C ASP A 437 3.01 11.54 42.29
N ARG A 438 1.96 11.45 41.45
CA ARG A 438 1.46 10.15 40.95
C ARG A 438 2.16 9.76 39.65
N GLU A 439 2.78 8.58 39.60
CA GLU A 439 3.19 7.96 38.35
C GLU A 439 1.96 7.62 37.50
N ALA A 440 1.94 8.04 36.24
CA ALA A 440 0.82 7.77 35.33
C ALA A 440 0.68 6.27 35.05
N HIS A 441 -0.55 5.75 35.02
CA HIS A 441 -0.79 4.34 34.71
C HIS A 441 -0.24 3.95 33.32
N ILE A 442 0.33 2.76 33.23
CA ILE A 442 0.92 2.19 32.00
C ILE A 442 0.03 2.35 30.74
N LEU A 443 -1.29 2.21 30.86
CA LEU A 443 -2.22 2.33 29.74
C LEU A 443 -2.37 3.77 29.21
N ALA A 444 -2.06 4.77 30.03
CA ALA A 444 -2.00 6.18 29.62
C ALA A 444 -0.64 6.53 28.96
N ILE A 445 0.38 5.67 29.10
CA ILE A 445 1.73 5.86 28.54
C ILE A 445 1.90 5.11 27.20
N LEU A 446 1.28 3.94 27.09
CA LEU A 446 1.28 3.15 25.86
C LEU A 446 0.37 3.77 24.80
N THR A 447 0.74 3.59 23.54
CA THR A 447 -0.09 3.96 22.40
C THR A 447 -1.16 2.89 22.12
N PRO A 448 -2.25 3.22 21.42
CA PRO A 448 -3.28 2.24 21.07
C PRO A 448 -2.73 1.04 20.28
N GLU A 449 -1.73 1.29 19.44
CA GLU A 449 -1.04 0.27 18.66
C GLU A 449 -0.19 -0.66 19.55
N GLU A 450 0.58 -0.10 20.49
CA GLU A 450 1.38 -0.89 21.44
C GLU A 450 0.49 -1.76 22.33
N ILE A 451 -0.67 -1.26 22.78
CA ILE A 451 -1.68 -2.02 23.55
C ILE A 451 -2.20 -3.21 22.74
N THR A 452 -2.46 -3.02 21.44
CA THR A 452 -2.89 -4.09 20.54
C THR A 452 -1.82 -5.16 20.40
N GLN A 453 -0.57 -4.75 20.16
CA GLN A 453 0.55 -5.65 19.98
C GLN A 453 0.86 -6.45 21.26
N PHE A 454 0.75 -5.84 22.45
CA PHE A 454 0.84 -6.55 23.73
C PHE A 454 -0.27 -7.57 23.89
N HIS A 455 -1.52 -7.18 23.60
CA HIS A 455 -2.67 -8.07 23.72
C HIS A 455 -2.55 -9.28 22.78
N GLU A 456 -2.15 -9.08 21.53
CA GLU A 456 -1.96 -10.17 20.56
C GLU A 456 -0.79 -11.08 20.92
N ALA A 457 0.38 -10.51 21.21
CA ALA A 457 1.60 -11.30 21.39
C ALA A 457 1.58 -12.12 22.69
N LEU A 458 0.93 -11.62 23.75
CA LEU A 458 0.89 -12.28 25.06
C LEU A 458 -0.34 -13.18 25.25
N GLN A 459 -1.34 -13.15 24.35
CA GLN A 459 -2.44 -14.12 24.34
C GLN A 459 -2.20 -15.35 23.45
N MET A 460 -1.11 -15.39 22.68
CA MET A 460 -0.69 -16.57 21.90
C MET A 460 -0.15 -17.68 22.81
N LEU A 461 -1.03 -18.61 23.23
CA LEU A 461 -0.69 -19.69 24.17
C LEU A 461 -0.23 -21.01 23.50
N ALA A 462 -0.31 -21.12 22.17
CA ALA A 462 -0.04 -22.37 21.47
C ALA A 462 1.48 -22.64 21.29
N PRO A 463 1.97 -23.88 21.52
CA PRO A 463 3.41 -24.20 21.48
C PRO A 463 4.11 -23.85 20.17
N TYR A 464 3.42 -23.96 19.03
CA TYR A 464 3.95 -23.66 17.70
C TYR A 464 4.03 -22.16 17.39
N GLN A 465 3.28 -21.31 18.11
CA GLN A 465 3.28 -19.86 17.93
C GLN A 465 4.33 -19.15 18.80
N ARG A 466 5.04 -19.88 19.66
CA ARG A 466 6.01 -19.29 20.61
C ARG A 466 7.12 -18.51 19.94
N LYS A 467 7.66 -19.00 18.81
CA LYS A 467 8.70 -18.28 18.05
C LYS A 467 8.17 -16.97 17.45
N GLN A 468 6.95 -16.99 16.91
CA GLN A 468 6.30 -15.82 16.33
C GLN A 468 5.93 -14.78 17.40
N ALA A 469 5.41 -15.23 18.55
CA ALA A 469 5.14 -14.38 19.70
C ALA A 469 6.42 -13.74 20.24
N GLN A 470 7.52 -14.50 20.36
CA GLN A 470 8.83 -14.00 20.77
C GLN A 470 9.37 -12.91 19.82
N ALA A 471 9.29 -13.13 18.51
CA ALA A 471 9.70 -12.14 17.52
C ALA A 471 8.85 -10.85 17.62
N LYS A 472 7.53 -10.99 17.79
CA LYS A 472 6.62 -9.84 17.99
C LYS A 472 6.93 -9.08 19.28
N THR A 473 7.20 -9.76 20.39
CA THR A 473 7.53 -9.11 21.67
C THR A 473 8.88 -8.39 21.63
N GLU A 474 9.91 -8.95 21.00
CA GLU A 474 11.21 -8.29 20.87
C GLU A 474 11.13 -7.06 19.95
N LYS A 475 10.37 -7.15 18.85
CA LYS A 475 10.10 -6.00 17.99
C LYS A 475 9.37 -4.87 18.74
N LEU A 476 8.35 -5.22 19.52
CA LEU A 476 7.59 -4.27 20.35
C LEU A 476 8.47 -3.61 21.43
N LYS A 477 9.32 -4.38 22.09
CA LYS A 477 10.29 -3.90 23.08
C LYS A 477 11.22 -2.85 22.51
N ASN A 478 11.82 -3.13 21.35
CA ASN A 478 12.72 -2.20 20.67
C ASN A 478 12.00 -0.90 20.28
N LYS A 479 10.74 -1.00 19.81
CA LYS A 479 9.91 0.17 19.47
C LYS A 479 9.62 1.06 20.69
N ILE A 480 9.27 0.47 21.83
CA ILE A 480 8.99 1.21 23.07
C ILE A 480 10.26 1.86 23.63
N ILE A 481 11.40 1.16 23.60
CA ILE A 481 12.70 1.71 24.02
C ILE A 481 13.09 2.90 23.15
N LEU A 482 12.93 2.80 21.83
CA LEU A 482 13.24 3.88 20.91
C LEU A 482 12.36 5.13 21.15
N ARG A 483 11.10 4.94 21.55
CA ARG A 483 10.15 6.04 21.82
C ARG A 483 10.35 6.69 23.20
N LEU A 484 10.61 5.91 24.23
CA LEU A 484 10.62 6.36 25.63
C LEU A 484 12.02 6.51 26.23
N GLY A 485 13.08 6.16 25.48
CA GLY A 485 14.47 6.26 25.94
C GLY A 485 14.74 5.41 27.18
N ASP A 486 15.41 5.99 28.17
CA ASP A 486 15.87 5.30 29.39
C ASP A 486 14.72 4.67 30.21
N LEU A 487 13.51 5.23 30.12
CA LEU A 487 12.30 4.72 30.78
C LEU A 487 11.64 3.56 30.01
N GLY A 488 11.97 3.36 28.73
CA GLY A 488 11.28 2.41 27.86
C GLY A 488 11.40 0.96 28.31
N THR A 489 12.54 0.56 28.87
CA THR A 489 12.74 -0.81 29.39
C THR A 489 11.87 -1.09 30.62
N GLN A 490 11.71 -0.10 31.51
CA GLN A 490 10.87 -0.21 32.70
C GLN A 490 9.39 -0.26 32.31
N ILE A 491 8.94 0.65 31.44
CA ILE A 491 7.56 0.68 30.94
C ILE A 491 7.19 -0.60 30.19
N TYR A 492 8.10 -1.12 29.35
CA TYR A 492 7.88 -2.40 28.68
C TYR A 492 7.68 -3.54 29.68
N THR A 493 8.53 -3.60 30.72
CA THR A 493 8.44 -4.66 31.74
C THR A 493 7.14 -4.58 32.53
N GLN A 494 6.72 -3.37 32.95
CA GLN A 494 5.46 -3.15 33.64
C GLN A 494 4.25 -3.50 32.76
N ALA A 495 4.29 -3.10 31.48
CA ALA A 495 3.25 -3.44 30.50
C ALA A 495 3.15 -4.95 30.26
N ALA A 496 4.28 -5.63 30.06
CA ALA A 496 4.32 -7.07 29.86
C ALA A 496 3.71 -7.82 31.04
N THR A 497 4.04 -7.44 32.28
CA THR A 497 3.42 -8.01 33.49
C THR A 497 1.92 -7.78 33.52
N PHE A 498 1.47 -6.56 33.22
CA PHE A 498 0.04 -6.22 33.20
C PHE A 498 -0.75 -7.08 32.21
N PHE A 499 -0.29 -7.20 30.97
CA PHE A 499 -1.00 -7.97 29.93
C PHE A 499 -0.89 -9.50 30.12
N LEU A 500 0.05 -9.98 30.92
CA LEU A 500 0.11 -11.38 31.36
C LEU A 500 -0.92 -11.69 32.46
N GLU A 501 -1.16 -10.73 33.36
CA GLU A 501 -2.07 -10.91 34.51
C GLU A 501 -3.54 -10.59 34.16
N VAL A 502 -3.77 -9.66 33.23
CA VAL A 502 -5.11 -9.15 32.91
C VAL A 502 -5.62 -9.70 31.58
N LYS A 503 -6.74 -10.42 31.63
CA LYS A 503 -7.48 -10.85 30.43
C LYS A 503 -8.53 -9.81 30.04
N LEU A 504 -8.19 -8.99 29.05
CA LEU A 504 -9.10 -7.99 28.49
C LEU A 504 -10.11 -8.61 27.53
N ALA A 505 -11.39 -8.27 27.69
CA ALA A 505 -12.40 -8.57 26.68
C ALA A 505 -12.21 -7.68 25.44
N PRO A 506 -12.58 -8.13 24.22
CA PRO A 506 -12.41 -7.32 23.00
C PRO A 506 -13.07 -5.94 23.05
N LYS A 507 -14.19 -5.83 23.78
CA LYS A 507 -14.88 -4.56 24.01
C LYS A 507 -14.05 -3.59 24.88
N ASN A 508 -13.55 -4.08 26.02
CA ASN A 508 -12.72 -3.29 26.94
C ASN A 508 -11.42 -2.86 26.25
N LEU A 509 -10.82 -3.73 25.44
CA LEU A 509 -9.63 -3.40 24.65
C LEU A 509 -9.86 -2.18 23.73
N LYS A 510 -10.98 -2.16 23.00
CA LYS A 510 -11.33 -1.03 22.11
C LYS A 510 -11.55 0.28 22.86
N LEU A 511 -12.11 0.23 24.06
CA LEU A 511 -12.32 1.42 24.88
C LEU A 511 -11.00 1.91 25.48
N ILE A 512 -10.17 1.00 25.99
CA ILE A 512 -8.82 1.30 26.48
C ILE A 512 -7.97 1.95 25.38
N GLN A 513 -8.03 1.46 24.14
CA GLN A 513 -7.36 2.08 22.99
C GLN A 513 -7.82 3.53 22.75
N ARG A 514 -9.12 3.81 22.86
CA ARG A 514 -9.66 5.17 22.66
C ARG A 514 -9.18 6.13 23.74
N TYR A 515 -9.24 5.74 25.01
CA TYR A 515 -8.75 6.58 26.11
C TYR A 515 -7.22 6.73 26.11
N SER A 516 -6.46 5.68 25.76
CA SER A 516 -5.01 5.77 25.58
C SER A 516 -4.64 6.80 24.51
N GLY A 517 -5.38 6.83 23.40
CA GLY A 517 -5.23 7.85 22.36
C GLY A 517 -5.51 9.27 22.86
N LEU A 518 -6.55 9.45 23.69
CA LEU A 518 -6.86 10.73 24.33
C LEU A 518 -5.74 11.16 25.29
N ALA A 519 -5.28 10.26 26.18
CA ALA A 519 -4.20 10.53 27.12
C ALA A 519 -2.91 10.99 26.41
N GLY A 520 -2.56 10.33 25.30
CA GLY A 520 -1.41 10.70 24.47
C GLY A 520 -1.54 12.11 23.89
N ARG A 521 -2.73 12.47 23.37
CA ARG A 521 -3.00 13.81 22.82
C ARG A 521 -2.95 14.89 23.90
N THR A 522 -3.58 14.66 25.05
CA THR A 522 -3.54 15.60 26.18
C THR A 522 -2.11 15.86 26.64
N LYS A 523 -1.29 14.81 26.76
CA LYS A 523 0.11 14.92 27.17
C LYS A 523 0.96 15.72 26.18
N LEU A 524 0.74 15.55 24.87
CA LEU A 524 1.42 16.34 23.84
C LEU A 524 1.07 17.83 23.94
N LEU A 525 -0.20 18.17 24.18
CA LEU A 525 -0.64 19.55 24.34
C LEU A 525 -0.08 20.19 25.61
N VAL A 526 -0.07 19.45 26.73
CA VAL A 526 0.56 19.91 27.99
C VAL A 526 2.06 20.16 27.77
N GLN A 527 2.77 19.27 27.09
CA GLN A 527 4.19 19.44 26.78
C GLN A 527 4.44 20.67 25.90
N TYR A 528 3.62 20.87 24.87
CA TYR A 528 3.70 22.02 23.98
C TYR A 528 3.50 23.34 24.75
N LEU A 529 2.43 23.43 25.53
CA LEU A 529 2.13 24.62 26.34
C LEU A 529 3.18 24.87 27.43
N SER A 530 3.73 23.81 28.03
CA SER A 530 4.82 23.92 29.00
C SER A 530 6.10 24.47 28.37
N GLN A 531 6.45 24.02 27.16
CA GLN A 531 7.61 24.53 26.41
C GLN A 531 7.39 25.97 25.95
N TRP A 532 6.18 26.29 25.48
CA TRP A 532 5.79 27.66 25.11
C TRP A 532 5.89 28.61 26.31
N SER A 533 5.39 28.21 27.48
CA SER A 533 5.50 28.95 28.74
C SER A 533 6.97 29.22 29.14
N GLN A 534 7.86 28.23 28.96
CA GLN A 534 9.30 28.39 29.23
C GLN A 534 10.00 29.34 28.23
N GLN A 535 9.53 29.40 26.99
CA GLN A 535 10.16 30.17 25.92
C GLN A 535 9.77 31.67 25.92
N TYR A 536 8.57 32.01 26.41
CA TYR A 536 8.02 33.37 26.35
C TYR A 536 7.93 34.11 27.72
N GLY A 537 8.39 33.49 28.81
CA GLY A 537 8.56 34.11 30.13
C GLY A 537 7.37 33.89 31.09
N GLU A 538 7.63 33.99 32.41
CA GLU A 538 6.70 33.62 33.50
C GLU A 538 5.26 34.07 33.24
N VAL A 539 4.39 33.07 33.12
CA VAL A 539 2.96 33.24 32.98
C VAL A 539 2.42 33.97 34.20
N LEU A 540 1.87 35.18 34.00
CA LEU A 540 1.06 35.86 35.02
C LEU A 540 0.01 34.87 35.53
N VAL A 541 -0.01 34.66 36.86
CA VAL A 541 -1.05 33.88 37.53
C VAL A 541 -2.42 34.40 37.05
N ASN A 542 -3.21 33.53 36.42
CA ASN A 542 -4.50 33.82 35.75
C ASN A 542 -4.47 34.21 34.25
N SER A 543 -3.42 33.88 33.48
CA SER A 543 -3.52 33.92 32.00
C SER A 543 -4.32 32.74 31.42
N GLU A 544 -4.91 32.92 30.24
CA GLU A 544 -5.65 31.87 29.51
C GLU A 544 -4.80 30.59 29.31
N VAL A 545 -3.48 30.72 29.18
CA VAL A 545 -2.56 29.58 29.01
C VAL A 545 -2.35 28.82 30.32
N SER A 546 -2.29 29.52 31.47
CA SER A 546 -2.22 28.86 32.77
C SER A 546 -3.50 28.09 33.07
N THR A 547 -4.66 28.65 32.72
CA THR A 547 -5.95 27.99 32.88
C THR A 547 -6.05 26.77 31.98
N ALA A 548 -5.66 26.89 30.70
CA ALA A 548 -5.64 25.76 29.76
C ALA A 548 -4.70 24.64 30.20
N LEU A 549 -3.54 24.95 30.80
CA LEU A 549 -2.64 23.94 31.36
C LEU A 549 -3.28 23.16 32.51
N VAL A 550 -3.92 23.85 33.47
CA VAL A 550 -4.61 23.19 34.59
C VAL A 550 -5.77 22.31 34.08
N GLU A 551 -6.57 22.82 33.15
CA GLU A 551 -7.71 22.09 32.59
C GLU A 551 -7.26 20.86 31.76
N LEU A 552 -6.16 20.96 31.01
CA LEU A 552 -5.59 19.82 30.29
C LEU A 552 -4.96 18.79 31.25
N GLU A 553 -4.32 19.22 32.33
CA GLU A 553 -3.83 18.30 33.37
C GLU A 553 -4.98 17.57 34.06
N ASP A 554 -6.06 18.27 34.41
CA ASP A 554 -7.26 17.67 34.99
C ASP A 554 -7.91 16.67 34.03
N LEU A 555 -8.02 17.02 32.74
CA LEU A 555 -8.54 16.12 31.71
C LEU A 555 -7.67 14.87 31.54
N PHE A 556 -6.35 15.01 31.59
CA PHE A 556 -5.43 13.87 31.55
C PHE A 556 -5.70 12.91 32.71
N TRP A 557 -5.85 13.43 33.93
CA TRP A 557 -6.12 12.61 35.12
C TRP A 557 -7.51 11.95 35.09
N CYS A 558 -8.52 12.61 34.54
CA CYS A 558 -9.84 11.98 34.33
C CYS A 558 -9.77 10.81 33.34
N VAL A 559 -9.04 10.98 32.24
CA VAL A 559 -8.80 9.90 31.26
C VAL A 559 -8.02 8.74 31.89
N GLU A 560 -7.02 9.06 32.71
CA GLU A 560 -6.17 8.09 33.39
C GLU A 560 -6.94 7.25 34.41
N GLU A 561 -7.79 7.87 35.23
CA GLU A 561 -8.65 7.18 36.19
C GLU A 561 -9.60 6.20 35.49
N ARG A 562 -10.11 6.58 34.31
CA ARG A 562 -10.92 5.69 33.50
C ARG A 562 -10.11 4.52 32.93
N LEU A 563 -8.86 4.76 32.51
CA LEU A 563 -7.97 3.69 32.06
C LEU A 563 -7.63 2.67 33.16
N GLN A 564 -7.64 3.07 34.43
CA GLN A 564 -7.44 2.15 35.56
C GLN A 564 -8.64 1.23 35.83
N THR A 565 -9.86 1.66 35.50
CA THR A 565 -11.11 0.94 35.83
C THR A 565 -11.58 0.00 34.72
N LEU A 566 -11.36 0.38 33.45
CA LEU A 566 -11.74 -0.42 32.27
C LEU A 566 -11.18 -1.87 32.21
N PRO A 567 -9.98 -2.18 32.73
CA PRO A 567 -9.45 -3.54 32.72
C PRO A 567 -10.23 -4.51 33.61
N THR A 568 -10.84 -4.02 34.69
CA THR A 568 -11.55 -4.82 35.70
C THR A 568 -13.07 -4.81 35.53
N ASP A 569 -13.60 -3.83 34.80
CA ASP A 569 -15.04 -3.62 34.69
C ASP A 569 -15.72 -4.52 33.66
N LYS A 570 -16.83 -5.14 34.07
CA LYS A 570 -17.75 -5.79 33.14
C LYS A 570 -18.71 -4.73 32.59
N ILE A 571 -18.46 -4.29 31.35
CA ILE A 571 -19.18 -3.18 30.74
C ILE A 571 -20.57 -3.65 30.26
N GLU A 572 -21.62 -3.16 30.91
CA GLU A 572 -23.01 -3.35 30.50
C GLU A 572 -23.44 -2.31 29.44
N GLY A 573 -24.46 -2.60 28.64
CA GLY A 573 -24.82 -1.74 27.49
C GLY A 573 -25.13 -0.27 27.84
N LYS A 574 -25.66 0.01 29.04
CA LYS A 574 -25.89 1.40 29.50
C LYS A 574 -24.59 2.11 29.87
N GLN A 575 -23.64 1.40 30.47
CA GLN A 575 -22.31 1.93 30.80
C GLN A 575 -21.49 2.15 29.52
N GLU A 576 -21.63 1.28 28.52
CA GLU A 576 -20.97 1.41 27.22
C GLU A 576 -21.35 2.72 26.52
N VAL A 577 -22.63 3.07 26.49
CA VAL A 577 -23.10 4.34 25.91
C VAL A 577 -22.55 5.54 26.68
N GLN A 578 -22.57 5.49 28.01
CA GLN A 578 -22.05 6.58 28.84
C GLN A 578 -20.54 6.81 28.60
N ILE A 579 -19.76 5.72 28.51
CA ILE A 579 -18.33 5.76 28.22
C ILE A 579 -18.07 6.33 26.81
N LEU A 580 -18.85 5.94 25.81
CA LEU A 580 -18.69 6.46 24.45
C LEU A 580 -19.04 7.95 24.35
N THR A 581 -20.05 8.41 25.08
CA THR A 581 -20.39 9.84 25.17
C THR A 581 -19.26 10.62 25.83
N GLU A 582 -18.72 10.12 26.95
CA GLU A 582 -17.58 10.75 27.66
C GLU A 582 -16.33 10.85 26.76
N ILE A 583 -16.04 9.82 25.94
CA ILE A 583 -14.94 9.86 24.97
C ILE A 583 -15.13 11.00 23.97
N GLU A 584 -16.36 11.23 23.48
CA GLU A 584 -16.62 12.31 22.52
C GLU A 584 -16.55 13.68 23.19
N GLU A 585 -17.03 13.83 24.42
CA GLU A 585 -16.90 15.06 25.21
C GLU A 585 -15.42 15.42 25.42
N PHE A 586 -14.57 14.47 25.81
CA PHE A 586 -13.14 14.69 25.94
C PHE A 586 -12.47 15.03 24.60
N ARG A 587 -12.97 14.47 23.49
CA ARG A 587 -12.46 14.77 22.16
C ARG A 587 -12.78 16.19 21.74
N GLU A 588 -13.99 16.67 22.01
CA GLU A 588 -14.41 18.05 21.75
C GLU A 588 -13.62 19.05 22.59
N GLN A 589 -13.42 18.75 23.88
CA GLN A 589 -12.59 19.58 24.77
C GLN A 589 -11.15 19.68 24.27
N LEU A 590 -10.54 18.57 23.86
CA LEU A 590 -9.19 18.60 23.27
C LEU A 590 -9.13 19.41 21.96
N ALA A 591 -10.16 19.29 21.11
CA ALA A 591 -10.22 20.08 19.87
C ALA A 591 -10.34 21.58 20.12
N PHE A 592 -10.94 21.99 21.24
CA PHE A 592 -10.99 23.38 21.67
C PHE A 592 -9.59 23.91 22.04
N TYR A 593 -8.83 23.18 22.86
CA TYR A 593 -7.46 23.58 23.22
C TYR A 593 -6.50 23.56 22.01
N GLU A 594 -6.65 22.59 21.10
CA GLU A 594 -5.89 22.55 19.85
C GLU A 594 -6.15 23.78 18.96
N LYS A 595 -7.35 24.36 19.00
CA LYS A 595 -7.69 25.60 18.28
C LYS A 595 -7.14 26.83 19.00
N LEU A 596 -7.25 26.90 20.32
CA LEU A 596 -6.68 27.99 21.14
C LEU A 596 -5.17 28.14 20.91
N ILE A 597 -4.45 27.02 20.85
CA ILE A 597 -3.00 26.97 20.62
C ILE A 597 -2.59 27.41 19.20
N LYS A 598 -3.47 27.28 18.20
CA LYS A 598 -3.18 27.73 16.82
C LYS A 598 -3.36 29.24 16.62
N ILE A 599 -3.99 29.93 17.58
CA ILE A 599 -4.32 31.36 17.53
C ILE A 599 -3.34 32.18 18.39
N SER A 600 -2.66 31.53 19.35
CA SER A 600 -1.60 32.09 20.20
C SER A 600 -0.21 31.84 19.62
#